data_AF-A0A2T1F4S8-F1
#
_entry.id   AF-A0A2T1F4S8-F1
#
_cell.length_a   1.000
_cell.length_b   1.000
_cell.length_c   1.000
_cell.angle_alpha   90.00
_cell.angle_beta   90.00
_cell.angle_gamma   90.00
#
_symmetry.space_group_name_H-M   'P 1'
#
loop_
_entity.id
_entity.type
_entity.pdbx_description
1 polymer ?
#
loop_
_entity_poly.entity_id
_entity_poly.type
_entity_poly.pdbx_seq_one_letter_code
_entity_poly.pdbx_strand_id
1 'polypeptide(L)'
;MSRLIPHKLQPPRDLLLSEVQREIQAGRSQSLHAAVLANLSQDSQPLGASRCWDVEVKAGNRPSFRLPPKASISKVFDRTGGKLVILGATGAGKTTTLLELALVLVSRAQKDPSFPIPVLFELGSWKAESGAIADWLIAQLKFKYGISPAIGKKWVAEQKLLPLLDGLDEVETHRQNSCIQAINQFIESEFKPKHLVACSSFEVYKNCQTRFKLQAAVLLKSLTATQVQNYLLEARSRELWYSIENEPELLKIAKVPLLLSMMALAYEDILIESWKRITSAEEQRKYLLTAYIRHQMTGQVKQYPRNKELRSAQIRHWLGWLAKKMEQQGIQEFYLDRIPSSWLQTSEQRRKYQFGVKLIGGLIWVILGLIATLVSGSIWGLVAGAVVAVISAVLPAIPAIESFVLRLVLWSSGYIPWDYQRFLDAAADRRLLQKTGDRRYRFIHNLLQKHFAEI
;
A
#
# COMPACT_ATOMS: atom_id res chain seq x y z
N MET A 1 1.17 -15.51 -31.46
CA MET A 1 0.80 -14.16 -31.94
C MET A 1 -0.54 -13.75 -31.33
N SER A 2 -0.51 -13.18 -30.12
CA SER A 2 -1.69 -12.64 -29.43
C SER A 2 -1.89 -11.19 -29.85
N ARG A 3 -2.96 -10.92 -30.59
CA ARG A 3 -3.37 -9.55 -30.96
C ARG A 3 -3.66 -8.76 -29.68
N LEU A 4 -2.87 -7.72 -29.43
CA LEU A 4 -3.11 -6.73 -28.39
C LEU A 4 -4.41 -6.00 -28.72
N ILE A 5 -5.52 -6.40 -28.08
CA ILE A 5 -6.76 -5.62 -28.12
C ILE A 5 -6.46 -4.29 -27.40
N PRO A 6 -6.68 -3.13 -28.04
CA PRO A 6 -6.43 -1.85 -27.41
C PRO A 6 -7.27 -1.69 -26.13
N HIS A 7 -6.67 -1.05 -25.11
CA HIS A 7 -7.15 -0.88 -23.73
C HIS A 7 -8.59 -0.33 -23.59
N LYS A 8 -9.21 0.16 -24.69
CA LYS A 8 -10.58 0.69 -24.76
C LYS A 8 -11.66 -0.36 -25.12
N LEU A 9 -11.29 -1.59 -25.48
CA LEU A 9 -12.22 -2.63 -25.97
C LEU A 9 -12.30 -3.88 -25.07
N GLN A 10 -11.60 -3.90 -23.93
CA GLN A 10 -11.69 -5.01 -22.98
C GLN A 10 -12.94 -4.91 -22.10
N PRO A 11 -13.62 -6.02 -21.79
CA PRO A 11 -14.71 -6.03 -20.82
C PRO A 11 -14.25 -5.41 -19.49
N PRO A 12 -15.07 -4.58 -18.81
CA PRO A 12 -14.68 -3.92 -17.57
C PRO A 12 -14.16 -4.90 -16.49
N ARG A 13 -14.68 -6.14 -16.49
CA ARG A 13 -14.24 -7.23 -15.60
C ARG A 13 -12.76 -7.58 -15.83
N ASP A 14 -12.38 -7.81 -17.08
CA ASP A 14 -11.02 -8.27 -17.44
C ASP A 14 -10.01 -7.15 -17.25
N LEU A 15 -10.43 -5.90 -17.52
CA LEU A 15 -9.64 -4.72 -17.19
C LEU A 15 -9.35 -4.66 -15.69
N LEU A 16 -10.37 -4.75 -14.84
CA LEU A 16 -10.17 -4.75 -13.38
C LEU A 16 -9.29 -5.92 -12.95
N LEU A 17 -9.54 -7.13 -13.45
CA LEU A 17 -8.77 -8.33 -13.09
C LEU A 17 -7.30 -8.19 -13.47
N SER A 18 -6.99 -7.62 -14.63
CA SER A 18 -5.60 -7.37 -15.04
C SER A 18 -4.90 -6.34 -14.15
N GLU A 19 -5.60 -5.27 -13.74
CA GLU A 19 -5.05 -4.24 -12.87
C GLU A 19 -4.81 -4.76 -11.44
N VAL A 20 -5.77 -5.52 -10.92
CA VAL A 20 -5.66 -6.24 -9.65
C VAL A 20 -4.49 -7.23 -9.67
N GLN A 21 -4.32 -7.98 -10.77
CA GLN A 21 -3.18 -8.88 -10.92
C GLN A 21 -1.85 -8.12 -10.86
N ARG A 22 -1.73 -7.02 -11.63
CA ARG A 22 -0.52 -6.19 -11.63
C ARG A 22 -0.21 -5.68 -10.23
N GLU A 23 -1.21 -5.18 -9.53
CA GLU A 23 -1.08 -4.69 -8.16
C GLU A 23 -0.61 -5.78 -7.19
N ILE A 24 -1.25 -6.96 -7.19
CA ILE A 24 -0.89 -8.05 -6.27
C ILE A 24 0.52 -8.58 -6.57
N GLN A 25 0.87 -8.73 -7.85
CA GLN A 25 2.21 -9.17 -8.27
C GLN A 25 3.29 -8.15 -7.86
N ALA A 26 3.03 -6.87 -8.10
CA ALA A 26 3.89 -5.78 -7.67
C ALA A 26 4.04 -5.74 -6.14
N GLY A 27 2.95 -5.99 -5.41
CA GLY A 27 2.93 -6.06 -3.96
C GLY A 27 3.87 -7.15 -3.43
N ARG A 28 3.78 -8.36 -3.99
CA ARG A 28 4.61 -9.49 -3.58
C ARG A 28 6.09 -9.31 -3.95
N SER A 29 6.38 -8.88 -5.17
CA SER A 29 7.77 -8.76 -5.66
C SER A 29 8.57 -7.69 -4.92
N GLN A 30 7.89 -6.64 -4.45
CA GLN A 30 8.51 -5.54 -3.69
C GLN A 30 8.62 -5.84 -2.18
N SER A 31 8.10 -6.96 -1.69
CA SER A 31 8.21 -7.32 -0.26
C SER A 31 9.66 -7.53 0.19
N LEU A 32 9.94 -7.25 1.47
CA LEU A 32 11.28 -7.47 2.04
C LEU A 32 11.68 -8.94 2.06
N HIS A 33 10.73 -9.83 2.30
CA HIS A 33 11.00 -11.26 2.25
C HIS A 33 11.40 -11.70 0.84
N ALA A 34 10.71 -11.21 -0.20
CA ALA A 34 11.14 -11.44 -1.58
C ALA A 34 12.51 -10.83 -1.89
N ALA A 35 12.91 -9.75 -1.20
CA ALA A 35 14.26 -9.19 -1.30
C ALA A 35 15.33 -10.16 -0.85
N VAL A 36 15.15 -10.73 0.34
CA VAL A 36 16.09 -11.69 0.92
C VAL A 36 16.23 -12.88 -0.02
N LEU A 37 15.12 -13.43 -0.52
CA LEU A 37 15.14 -14.52 -1.48
C LEU A 37 15.82 -14.15 -2.81
N ALA A 38 15.61 -12.93 -3.32
CA ALA A 38 16.23 -12.47 -4.56
C ALA A 38 17.75 -12.31 -4.43
N ASN A 39 18.25 -11.83 -3.28
CA ASN A 39 19.68 -11.76 -3.01
C ASN A 39 20.32 -13.16 -2.98
N LEU A 40 19.57 -14.18 -2.54
CA LEU A 40 20.03 -15.58 -2.56
C LEU A 40 20.01 -16.21 -3.96
N SER A 41 19.07 -15.79 -4.81
CA SER A 41 18.83 -16.38 -6.14
C SER A 41 19.86 -15.97 -7.19
N GLN A 42 20.74 -15.00 -6.90
CA GLN A 42 21.82 -14.62 -7.82
C GLN A 42 22.85 -15.75 -8.00
N ASP A 43 22.88 -16.74 -7.08
CA ASP A 43 23.87 -17.82 -7.08
C ASP A 43 23.29 -19.26 -7.18
N SER A 44 21.97 -19.48 -7.14
CA SER A 44 21.36 -20.84 -7.19
C SER A 44 19.83 -20.82 -7.41
N GLN A 45 19.27 -21.98 -7.81
CA GLN A 45 17.85 -22.22 -8.09
C GLN A 45 16.91 -21.70 -6.97
N PRO A 46 15.71 -21.19 -7.33
CA PRO A 46 14.78 -20.61 -6.36
C PRO A 46 14.32 -21.66 -5.33
N LEU A 47 14.69 -21.41 -4.06
CA LEU A 47 14.22 -22.17 -2.90
C LEU A 47 12.69 -22.27 -2.94
N GLY A 48 12.17 -23.49 -2.81
CA GLY A 48 10.74 -23.74 -2.77
C GLY A 48 10.11 -22.92 -1.65
N ALA A 49 9.25 -21.96 -2.03
CA ALA A 49 8.61 -20.98 -1.15
C ALA A 49 7.81 -21.64 -0.02
N SER A 50 8.50 -22.05 1.03
CA SER A 50 7.90 -22.58 2.26
C SER A 50 7.61 -21.41 3.18
N ARG A 51 6.44 -21.44 3.81
CA ARG A 51 6.03 -20.39 4.75
C ARG A 51 6.96 -20.39 5.95
N CYS A 52 7.57 -19.24 6.24
CA CYS A 52 8.54 -19.11 7.35
C CYS A 52 7.89 -19.09 8.73
N TRP A 53 6.60 -18.71 8.82
CA TRP A 53 5.86 -18.62 10.07
C TRP A 53 4.80 -19.71 10.25
N ASP A 54 4.54 -20.03 11.51
CA ASP A 54 3.48 -20.94 11.88
C ASP A 54 2.10 -20.30 11.79
N VAL A 55 1.14 -21.15 11.43
CA VAL A 55 -0.25 -20.76 11.24
C VAL A 55 -1.12 -21.67 12.08
N GLU A 56 -1.90 -21.06 12.96
CA GLU A 56 -2.95 -21.71 13.74
C GLU A 56 -4.30 -21.37 13.14
N VAL A 57 -5.12 -22.39 12.86
CA VAL A 57 -6.43 -22.22 12.22
C VAL A 57 -7.52 -22.56 13.23
N LYS A 58 -8.50 -21.67 13.38
CA LYS A 58 -9.73 -21.90 14.13
C LYS A 58 -10.93 -21.76 13.19
N ALA A 59 -11.69 -22.83 12.99
CA ALA A 59 -12.85 -22.84 12.10
C ALA A 59 -14.12 -23.17 12.90
N GLY A 60 -15.01 -22.18 13.04
CA GLY A 60 -16.21 -22.28 13.88
C GLY A 60 -15.90 -22.75 15.31
N ASN A 61 -16.62 -23.78 15.76
CA ASN A 61 -16.49 -24.36 17.10
C ASN A 61 -15.47 -25.51 17.18
N ARG A 62 -14.71 -25.79 16.11
CA ARG A 62 -13.69 -26.84 16.13
C ARG A 62 -12.46 -26.38 16.92
N PRO A 63 -11.71 -27.30 17.57
CA PRO A 63 -10.46 -26.96 18.21
C PRO A 63 -9.48 -26.37 17.20
N SER A 64 -8.61 -25.47 17.67
CA SER A 64 -7.57 -24.91 16.81
C SER A 64 -6.57 -25.99 16.41
N PHE A 65 -6.07 -25.90 15.19
CA PHE A 65 -5.04 -26.82 14.69
C PHE A 65 -3.94 -26.05 13.97
N ARG A 66 -2.72 -26.58 14.02
CA ARG A 66 -1.57 -26.02 13.30
C ARG A 66 -1.63 -26.46 11.84
N LEU A 67 -1.53 -25.50 10.93
CA LEU A 67 -1.43 -25.77 9.51
C LEU A 67 0.00 -26.22 9.17
N PRO A 68 0.20 -27.37 8.48
CA PRO A 68 1.53 -27.81 8.09
C PRO A 68 2.29 -26.73 7.29
N PRO A 69 3.63 -26.64 7.38
CA PRO A 69 4.42 -25.59 6.71
C PRO A 69 4.22 -25.52 5.19
N LYS A 70 4.04 -26.67 4.53
CA LYS A 70 3.80 -26.80 3.08
C LYS A 70 2.33 -26.65 2.69
N ALA A 71 1.40 -26.58 3.65
CA ALA A 71 -0.02 -26.44 3.35
C ALA A 71 -0.38 -24.97 3.07
N SER A 72 -0.96 -24.73 1.90
CA SER A 72 -1.39 -23.40 1.45
C SER A 72 -2.65 -22.93 2.17
N ILE A 73 -2.70 -21.63 2.44
CA ILE A 73 -3.86 -20.95 3.04
C ILE A 73 -5.08 -20.98 2.09
N SER A 74 -4.87 -21.11 0.78
CA SER A 74 -5.95 -21.37 -0.18
C SER A 74 -6.80 -22.59 0.17
N LYS A 75 -6.18 -23.67 0.68
CA LYS A 75 -6.92 -24.86 1.13
C LYS A 75 -7.79 -24.58 2.35
N VAL A 76 -7.33 -23.70 3.25
CA VAL A 76 -8.13 -23.27 4.40
C VAL A 76 -9.31 -22.43 3.92
N PHE A 77 -9.04 -21.45 3.06
CA PHE A 77 -10.05 -20.60 2.44
C PHE A 77 -11.17 -21.42 1.76
N ASP A 78 -10.80 -22.44 0.98
CA ASP A 78 -11.77 -23.30 0.29
C ASP A 78 -12.62 -24.12 1.27
N ARG A 79 -11.98 -24.70 2.30
CA ARG A 79 -12.66 -25.52 3.32
C ARG A 79 -13.60 -24.73 4.22
N THR A 80 -13.38 -23.42 4.35
CA THR A 80 -14.16 -22.55 5.23
C THR A 80 -15.24 -21.77 4.48
N GLY A 81 -15.48 -22.09 3.20
CA GLY A 81 -16.48 -21.39 2.38
C GLY A 81 -16.09 -19.95 2.02
N GLY A 82 -14.78 -19.63 2.08
CA GLY A 82 -14.23 -18.40 1.57
C GLY A 82 -14.53 -17.11 2.35
N LYS A 83 -15.03 -17.18 3.60
CA LYS A 83 -14.95 -16.02 4.51
C LYS A 83 -14.05 -16.28 5.72
N LEU A 84 -12.96 -15.50 5.78
CA LEU A 84 -11.79 -15.79 6.59
C LEU A 84 -11.21 -14.51 7.21
N VAL A 85 -10.82 -14.55 8.48
CA VAL A 85 -9.99 -13.50 9.08
C VAL A 85 -8.55 -13.97 9.26
N ILE A 86 -7.58 -13.14 8.87
CA ILE A 86 -6.16 -13.35 9.11
C ILE A 86 -5.72 -12.42 10.25
N LEU A 87 -5.28 -13.01 11.36
CA LEU A 87 -4.83 -12.34 12.56
C LEU A 87 -3.34 -12.56 12.74
N GLY A 88 -2.66 -11.60 13.37
CA GLY A 88 -1.23 -11.72 13.70
C GLY A 88 -0.67 -10.43 14.25
N ALA A 89 0.52 -10.49 14.86
CA ALA A 89 1.20 -9.29 15.33
C ALA A 89 1.54 -8.33 14.16
N THR A 90 1.89 -7.09 14.49
CA THR A 90 2.44 -6.13 13.52
C THR A 90 3.74 -6.69 12.94
N GLY A 91 3.88 -6.71 11.61
CA GLY A 91 5.02 -7.35 10.94
C GLY A 91 5.01 -8.88 10.91
N ALA A 92 3.94 -9.55 11.32
CA ALA A 92 3.82 -11.03 11.31
C ALA A 92 3.62 -11.66 9.91
N GLY A 93 3.55 -10.85 8.84
CA GLY A 93 3.33 -11.33 7.48
C GLY A 93 1.86 -11.47 7.06
N LYS A 94 0.94 -10.71 7.68
CA LYS A 94 -0.50 -10.69 7.32
C LYS A 94 -0.72 -10.30 5.86
N THR A 95 -0.19 -9.16 5.44
CA THR A 95 -0.27 -8.69 4.05
C THR A 95 0.42 -9.67 3.09
N THR A 96 1.59 -10.21 3.44
CA THR A 96 2.27 -11.23 2.61
C THR A 96 1.39 -12.46 2.41
N THR A 97 0.79 -12.96 3.48
CA THR A 97 -0.15 -14.08 3.48
C THR A 97 -1.40 -13.77 2.63
N LEU A 98 -1.94 -12.56 2.76
CA LEU A 98 -3.09 -12.10 1.98
C LEU A 98 -2.76 -12.05 0.49
N LEU A 99 -1.61 -11.50 0.10
CA LEU A 99 -1.15 -11.43 -1.28
C LEU A 99 -0.87 -12.80 -1.88
N GLU A 100 -0.32 -13.75 -1.11
CA GLU A 100 -0.15 -15.14 -1.55
C GLU A 100 -1.49 -15.81 -1.85
N LEU A 101 -2.48 -15.63 -0.97
CA LEU A 101 -3.83 -16.10 -1.21
C LEU A 101 -4.44 -15.41 -2.44
N ALA A 102 -4.28 -14.09 -2.55
CA ALA A 102 -4.79 -13.29 -3.66
C ALA A 102 -4.25 -13.75 -5.02
N LEU A 103 -2.97 -14.11 -5.13
CA LEU A 103 -2.39 -14.65 -6.36
C LEU A 103 -3.08 -15.93 -6.83
N VAL A 104 -3.38 -16.84 -5.90
CA VAL A 104 -4.12 -18.07 -6.22
C VAL A 104 -5.54 -17.74 -6.68
N LEU A 105 -6.22 -16.80 -6.00
CA LEU A 105 -7.57 -16.37 -6.32
C LEU A 105 -7.65 -15.65 -7.67
N VAL A 106 -6.69 -14.80 -8.00
CA VAL A 106 -6.57 -14.14 -9.32
C VAL A 106 -6.43 -15.20 -10.41
N SER A 107 -5.53 -16.16 -10.23
CA SER A 107 -5.33 -17.23 -11.21
C SER A 107 -6.61 -18.05 -11.46
N ARG A 108 -7.44 -18.25 -10.43
CA ARG A 108 -8.77 -18.89 -10.57
C ARG A 108 -9.73 -18.01 -11.37
N ALA A 109 -9.84 -16.73 -11.02
CA ALA A 109 -10.73 -15.78 -11.69
C ALA A 109 -10.35 -15.50 -13.16
N GLN A 110 -9.10 -15.75 -13.54
CA GLN A 110 -8.62 -15.72 -14.93
C GLN A 110 -9.02 -16.97 -15.72
N LYS A 111 -8.97 -18.14 -15.07
CA LYS A 111 -9.30 -19.42 -15.72
C LYS A 111 -10.81 -19.62 -15.87
N ASP A 112 -11.59 -19.14 -14.91
CA ASP A 112 -13.04 -19.30 -14.88
C ASP A 112 -13.73 -17.97 -14.50
N PRO A 113 -14.49 -17.38 -15.44
CA PRO A 113 -15.23 -16.13 -15.22
C PRO A 113 -16.26 -16.17 -14.08
N SER A 114 -16.70 -17.35 -13.66
CA SER A 114 -17.66 -17.55 -12.56
C SER A 114 -17.05 -17.24 -11.19
N PHE A 115 -15.72 -17.25 -11.08
CA PHE A 115 -15.05 -16.86 -9.84
C PHE A 115 -15.02 -15.33 -9.69
N PRO A 116 -15.24 -14.83 -8.46
CA PRO A 116 -15.22 -13.40 -8.17
C PRO A 116 -13.79 -12.84 -8.26
N ILE A 117 -13.68 -11.54 -8.58
CA ILE A 117 -12.40 -10.83 -8.67
C ILE A 117 -11.91 -10.49 -7.24
N PRO A 118 -10.71 -10.94 -6.84
CA PRO A 118 -10.15 -10.63 -5.51
C PRO A 118 -9.56 -9.22 -5.49
N VAL A 119 -10.30 -8.23 -4.98
CA VAL A 119 -9.86 -6.83 -4.95
C VAL A 119 -9.32 -6.46 -3.57
N LEU A 120 -8.12 -5.88 -3.52
CA LEU A 120 -7.49 -5.39 -2.30
C LEU A 120 -8.05 -4.01 -1.91
N PHE A 121 -8.56 -3.91 -0.69
CA PHE A 121 -9.07 -2.66 -0.11
C PHE A 121 -8.37 -2.39 1.22
N GLU A 122 -7.83 -1.17 1.36
CA GLU A 122 -7.12 -0.73 2.57
C GLU A 122 -8.12 -0.11 3.56
N LEU A 123 -8.38 -0.80 4.67
CA LEU A 123 -9.37 -0.39 5.67
C LEU A 123 -9.03 0.94 6.32
N GLY A 124 -7.76 1.33 6.41
CA GLY A 124 -7.35 2.63 6.95
C GLY A 124 -8.01 3.84 6.28
N SER A 125 -8.51 3.68 5.04
CA SER A 125 -9.26 4.74 4.33
C SER A 125 -10.76 4.79 4.66
N TRP A 126 -11.30 3.79 5.37
CA TRP A 126 -12.71 3.74 5.73
C TRP A 126 -13.03 4.76 6.82
N LYS A 127 -14.14 5.49 6.63
CA LYS A 127 -14.66 6.46 7.60
C LYS A 127 -16.12 6.13 7.87
N ALA A 128 -16.57 6.22 9.12
CA ALA A 128 -17.96 5.94 9.49
C ALA A 128 -18.95 6.86 8.76
N GLU A 129 -18.52 8.09 8.49
CA GLU A 129 -19.24 9.10 7.72
C GLU A 129 -19.36 8.75 6.23
N SER A 130 -18.58 7.76 5.74
CA SER A 130 -18.68 7.25 4.37
C SER A 130 -19.89 6.33 4.16
N GLY A 131 -20.67 6.06 5.21
CA GLY A 131 -21.87 5.22 5.15
C GLY A 131 -21.54 3.73 5.21
N ALA A 132 -22.34 2.93 4.50
CA ALA A 132 -22.20 1.49 4.50
C ALA A 132 -20.87 1.07 3.85
N ILE A 133 -20.31 -0.07 4.29
CA ILE A 133 -19.05 -0.58 3.72
C ILE A 133 -19.20 -0.85 2.20
N ALA A 134 -20.39 -1.21 1.73
CA ALA A 134 -20.66 -1.40 0.30
C ALA A 134 -20.46 -0.11 -0.51
N ASP A 135 -20.95 1.03 0.00
CA ASP A 135 -20.78 2.34 -0.65
C ASP A 135 -19.31 2.75 -0.65
N TRP A 136 -18.59 2.48 0.45
CA TRP A 136 -17.15 2.68 0.51
C TRP A 136 -16.40 1.81 -0.50
N LEU A 137 -16.72 0.52 -0.63
CA LEU A 137 -16.11 -0.37 -1.64
C LEU A 137 -16.32 0.19 -3.07
N ILE A 138 -17.53 0.66 -3.37
CA ILE A 138 -17.86 1.26 -4.67
C ILE A 138 -17.05 2.55 -4.91
N ALA A 139 -16.93 3.39 -3.88
CA ALA A 139 -16.11 4.60 -3.95
C ALA A 139 -14.63 4.26 -4.18
N GLN A 140 -14.10 3.22 -3.54
CA GLN A 140 -12.73 2.73 -3.74
C GLN A 140 -12.52 2.18 -5.15
N LEU A 141 -13.49 1.44 -5.71
CA LEU A 141 -13.40 0.95 -7.09
C LEU A 141 -13.32 2.10 -8.11
N LYS A 142 -14.10 3.16 -7.90
CA LYS A 142 -14.03 4.38 -8.71
C LYS A 142 -12.69 5.09 -8.53
N PHE A 143 -12.27 5.25 -7.29
CA PHE A 143 -11.08 6.00 -6.93
C PHE A 143 -9.79 5.35 -7.47
N LYS A 144 -9.67 4.02 -7.31
CA LYS A 144 -8.46 3.25 -7.60
C LYS A 144 -8.39 2.72 -9.03
N TYR A 145 -9.54 2.29 -9.57
CA TYR A 145 -9.61 1.58 -10.86
C TYR A 145 -10.46 2.32 -11.91
N GLY A 146 -11.03 3.48 -11.58
CA GLY A 146 -11.88 4.24 -12.51
C GLY A 146 -13.23 3.57 -12.81
N ILE A 147 -13.62 2.55 -12.06
CA ILE A 147 -14.89 1.84 -12.27
C ILE A 147 -16.06 2.73 -11.86
N SER A 148 -17.03 2.94 -12.74
CA SER A 148 -18.17 3.81 -12.45
C SER A 148 -19.00 3.26 -11.27
N PRO A 149 -19.61 4.13 -10.44
CA PRO A 149 -20.43 3.68 -9.31
C PRO A 149 -21.58 2.75 -9.71
N ALA A 150 -22.16 2.94 -10.90
CA ALA A 150 -23.21 2.08 -11.44
C ALA A 150 -22.71 0.64 -11.67
N ILE A 151 -21.52 0.48 -12.28
CA ILE A 151 -20.90 -0.84 -12.48
C ILE A 151 -20.50 -1.44 -11.13
N GLY A 152 -19.91 -0.65 -10.24
CA GLY A 152 -19.52 -1.08 -8.90
C GLY A 152 -20.71 -1.63 -8.10
N LYS A 153 -21.83 -0.91 -8.07
CA LYS A 153 -23.07 -1.34 -7.41
C LYS A 153 -23.59 -2.65 -7.98
N LYS A 154 -23.60 -2.79 -9.31
CA LYS A 154 -23.99 -4.03 -9.99
C LYS A 154 -23.10 -5.20 -9.60
N TRP A 155 -21.78 -5.02 -9.56
CA TRP A 155 -20.83 -6.08 -9.20
C TRP A 155 -20.90 -6.50 -7.74
N VAL A 156 -21.16 -5.57 -6.83
CA VAL A 156 -21.40 -5.87 -5.41
C VAL A 156 -22.69 -6.71 -5.26
N ALA A 157 -23.79 -6.30 -5.92
CA ALA A 157 -25.06 -7.03 -5.89
C ALA A 157 -24.98 -8.42 -6.52
N GLU A 158 -24.28 -8.56 -7.63
CA GLU A 158 -24.07 -9.84 -8.32
C GLU A 158 -22.97 -10.70 -7.70
N GLN A 159 -22.39 -10.30 -6.56
CA GLN A 159 -21.32 -11.02 -5.85
C GLN A 159 -20.08 -11.31 -6.74
N LYS A 160 -19.80 -10.44 -7.70
CA LYS A 160 -18.67 -10.57 -8.64
C LYS A 160 -17.33 -10.18 -8.03
N LEU A 161 -17.34 -9.63 -6.82
CA LEU A 161 -16.15 -9.19 -6.10
C LEU A 161 -15.90 -10.09 -4.90
N LEU A 162 -14.62 -10.32 -4.61
CA LEU A 162 -14.12 -10.92 -3.39
C LEU A 162 -13.30 -9.84 -2.69
N PRO A 163 -13.87 -9.12 -1.72
CA PRO A 163 -13.15 -8.10 -0.98
C PRO A 163 -12.04 -8.73 -0.12
N LEU A 164 -10.82 -8.28 -0.35
CA LEU A 164 -9.65 -8.54 0.50
C LEU A 164 -9.39 -7.26 1.31
N LEU A 165 -9.90 -7.23 2.54
CA LEU A 165 -9.84 -6.08 3.43
C LEU A 165 -8.55 -6.15 4.27
N ASP A 166 -7.57 -5.30 3.99
CA ASP A 166 -6.31 -5.26 4.75
C ASP A 166 -6.28 -4.09 5.75
N GLY A 167 -5.57 -4.27 6.86
CA GLY A 167 -5.20 -3.18 7.77
C GLY A 167 -6.30 -2.64 8.70
N LEU A 168 -7.08 -3.48 9.41
CA LEU A 168 -7.98 -2.97 10.46
C LEU A 168 -7.22 -2.15 11.53
N ASP A 169 -5.98 -2.52 11.83
CA ASP A 169 -5.10 -1.80 12.75
C ASP A 169 -4.62 -0.43 12.23
N GLU A 170 -4.87 -0.13 10.95
CA GLU A 170 -4.64 1.18 10.33
C GLU A 170 -5.86 2.11 10.43
N VAL A 171 -7.03 1.57 10.83
CA VAL A 171 -8.21 2.37 11.17
C VAL A 171 -7.98 3.06 12.51
N GLU A 172 -8.39 4.33 12.60
CA GLU A 172 -8.32 5.10 13.85
C GLU A 172 -8.98 4.34 15.02
N THR A 173 -8.31 4.32 16.17
CA THR A 173 -8.66 3.45 17.32
C THR A 173 -10.14 3.51 17.72
N HIS A 174 -10.74 4.70 17.76
CA HIS A 174 -12.13 4.87 18.16
C HIS A 174 -13.15 4.37 17.11
N ARG A 175 -12.72 4.12 15.87
CA ARG A 175 -13.57 3.66 14.76
C ARG A 175 -13.42 2.17 14.43
N GLN A 176 -12.40 1.50 14.98
CA GLN A 176 -12.13 0.08 14.70
C GLN A 176 -13.33 -0.82 14.99
N ASN A 177 -14.02 -0.61 16.12
CA ASN A 177 -15.21 -1.39 16.48
C ASN A 177 -16.37 -1.16 15.49
N SER A 178 -16.63 0.09 15.12
CA SER A 178 -17.66 0.44 14.14
C SER A 178 -17.33 -0.10 12.73
N CYS A 179 -16.05 -0.19 12.38
CA CYS A 179 -15.60 -0.80 11.13
C CYS A 179 -15.94 -2.30 11.10
N ILE A 180 -15.68 -3.05 12.18
CA ILE A 180 -16.08 -4.45 12.30
C ILE A 180 -17.61 -4.59 12.20
N GLN A 181 -18.37 -3.70 12.86
CA GLN A 181 -19.83 -3.69 12.78
C GLN A 181 -20.34 -3.48 11.35
N ALA A 182 -19.77 -2.52 10.62
CA ALA A 182 -20.12 -2.26 9.22
C ALA A 182 -19.81 -3.46 8.31
N ILE A 183 -18.67 -4.13 8.52
CA ILE A 183 -18.31 -5.36 7.79
C ILE A 183 -19.31 -6.49 8.11
N ASN A 184 -19.68 -6.65 9.38
CA ASN A 184 -20.68 -7.65 9.79
C ASN A 184 -22.05 -7.38 9.17
N GLN A 185 -22.51 -6.12 9.15
CA GLN A 185 -23.76 -5.74 8.51
C GLN A 185 -23.74 -6.07 7.01
N PHE A 186 -22.62 -5.84 6.32
CA PHE A 186 -22.48 -6.21 4.92
C PHE A 186 -22.52 -7.71 4.67
N ILE A 187 -21.92 -8.51 5.55
CA ILE A 187 -21.98 -9.97 5.50
C ILE A 187 -23.41 -10.49 5.61
N GLU A 188 -24.27 -9.77 6.35
CA GLU A 188 -25.67 -10.12 6.63
C GLU A 188 -26.69 -9.41 5.72
N SER A 189 -26.25 -8.44 4.91
CA SER A 189 -27.11 -7.65 4.02
C SER A 189 -27.56 -8.39 2.76
N GLU A 190 -28.45 -7.77 1.98
CA GLU A 190 -28.80 -8.23 0.63
C GLU A 190 -27.57 -8.34 -0.31
N PHE A 191 -26.54 -7.52 -0.06
CA PHE A 191 -25.28 -7.52 -0.79
C PHE A 191 -24.25 -8.53 -0.25
N LYS A 192 -24.70 -9.56 0.50
CA LYS A 192 -23.81 -10.54 1.15
C LYS A 192 -22.73 -11.04 0.17
N PRO A 193 -21.44 -10.83 0.46
CA PRO A 193 -20.39 -11.30 -0.43
C PRO A 193 -20.32 -12.84 -0.37
N LYS A 194 -20.09 -13.45 -1.54
CA LYS A 194 -19.83 -14.90 -1.63
C LYS A 194 -18.60 -15.27 -0.81
N HIS A 195 -17.54 -14.47 -0.94
CA HIS A 195 -16.26 -14.65 -0.26
C HIS A 195 -15.75 -13.30 0.28
N LEU A 196 -15.09 -13.29 1.44
CA LEU A 196 -14.51 -12.09 2.04
C LEU A 196 -13.31 -12.47 2.91
N VAL A 197 -12.18 -11.79 2.73
CA VAL A 197 -11.02 -11.96 3.62
C VAL A 197 -10.76 -10.64 4.34
N ALA A 198 -10.56 -10.69 5.65
CA ALA A 198 -10.18 -9.51 6.44
C ALA A 198 -8.87 -9.76 7.19
N CYS A 199 -8.02 -8.74 7.31
CA CYS A 199 -6.78 -8.78 8.10
C CYS A 199 -6.84 -7.80 9.27
N SER A 200 -6.30 -8.22 10.40
CA SER A 200 -6.16 -7.33 11.58
C SER A 200 -4.96 -7.72 12.42
N SER A 201 -4.36 -6.75 13.11
CA SER A 201 -3.52 -7.08 14.25
C SER A 201 -4.33 -7.86 15.30
N PHE A 202 -3.69 -8.85 15.94
CA PHE A 202 -4.35 -9.65 16.98
C PHE A 202 -4.71 -8.80 18.20
N GLU A 203 -3.86 -7.84 18.57
CA GLU A 203 -4.08 -6.93 19.70
C GLU A 203 -5.27 -6.00 19.46
N VAL A 204 -5.35 -5.36 18.28
CA VAL A 204 -6.49 -4.51 17.90
C VAL A 204 -7.78 -5.32 17.90
N TYR A 205 -7.76 -6.50 17.28
CA TYR A 205 -8.94 -7.36 17.22
C TYR A 205 -9.40 -7.82 18.61
N LYS A 206 -8.46 -8.16 19.50
CA LYS A 206 -8.76 -8.54 20.89
C LYS A 206 -9.41 -7.40 21.66
N ASN A 207 -8.94 -6.16 21.45
CA ASN A 207 -9.41 -4.96 22.15
C ASN A 207 -10.77 -4.43 21.66
N CYS A 208 -11.19 -4.80 20.45
CA CYS A 208 -12.54 -4.49 20.00
C CYS A 208 -13.60 -5.22 20.84
N GLN A 209 -14.82 -4.69 20.94
CA GLN A 209 -15.94 -5.39 21.61
C GLN A 209 -16.64 -6.33 20.63
N THR A 210 -16.79 -5.89 19.37
CA THR A 210 -17.40 -6.66 18.30
C THR A 210 -16.40 -7.66 17.72
N ARG A 211 -16.88 -8.83 17.28
CA ARG A 211 -16.08 -9.86 16.59
C ARG A 211 -16.55 -10.00 15.15
N PHE A 212 -15.66 -10.39 14.25
CA PHE A 212 -16.02 -10.67 12.86
C PHE A 212 -16.97 -11.87 12.77
N LYS A 213 -18.07 -11.73 12.02
CA LYS A 213 -19.00 -12.82 11.69
C LYS A 213 -18.50 -13.63 10.48
N LEU A 214 -17.27 -14.14 10.58
CA LEU A 214 -16.59 -14.94 9.56
C LEU A 214 -16.46 -16.40 10.01
N GLN A 215 -16.36 -17.35 9.07
CA GLN A 215 -16.40 -18.79 9.39
C GLN A 215 -15.10 -19.31 10.01
N ALA A 216 -13.97 -18.66 9.73
CA ALA A 216 -12.68 -19.09 10.25
C ALA A 216 -11.73 -17.93 10.52
N ALA A 217 -10.80 -18.18 11.44
CA ALA A 217 -9.67 -17.34 11.76
C ALA A 217 -8.35 -18.10 11.54
N VAL A 218 -7.39 -17.41 10.94
CA VAL A 218 -6.03 -17.86 10.71
C VAL A 218 -5.13 -16.94 11.53
N LEU A 219 -4.49 -17.47 12.57
CA LEU A 219 -3.57 -16.73 13.43
C LEU A 219 -2.13 -17.03 13.02
N LEU A 220 -1.42 -16.00 12.57
CA LEU A 220 0.01 -16.02 12.32
C LEU A 220 0.76 -15.90 13.65
N LYS A 221 1.57 -16.90 13.98
CA LYS A 221 2.37 -16.91 15.21
C LYS A 221 3.71 -16.19 14.99
N SER A 222 4.30 -15.72 16.08
CA SER A 222 5.71 -15.30 16.08
C SER A 222 6.61 -16.49 15.72
N LEU A 223 7.77 -16.19 15.13
CA LEU A 223 8.73 -17.22 14.76
C LEU A 223 9.29 -17.89 16.02
N THR A 224 9.61 -19.17 15.91
CA THR A 224 10.42 -19.88 16.91
C THR A 224 11.90 -19.56 16.71
N ALA A 225 12.73 -19.78 17.73
CA ALA A 225 14.18 -19.59 17.60
C ALA A 225 14.77 -20.46 16.48
N THR A 226 14.30 -21.70 16.34
CA THR A 226 14.69 -22.61 15.25
C THR A 226 14.27 -22.08 13.87
N GLN A 227 13.09 -21.46 13.75
CA GLN A 227 12.68 -20.83 12.48
C GLN A 227 13.54 -19.61 12.15
N VAL A 228 13.90 -18.79 13.14
CA VAL A 228 14.83 -17.66 12.97
C VAL A 228 16.19 -18.15 12.53
N GLN A 229 16.73 -19.18 13.19
CA GLN A 229 18.00 -19.81 12.81
C GLN A 229 17.98 -20.30 11.37
N ASN A 230 17.00 -21.13 11.00
CA ASN A 230 16.89 -21.68 9.65
C ASN A 230 16.80 -20.56 8.62
N TYR A 231 16.01 -19.52 8.89
CA TYR A 231 15.88 -18.37 8.00
C TYR A 231 17.20 -17.63 7.80
N LEU A 232 17.96 -17.35 8.87
CA LEU A 232 19.22 -16.64 8.77
C LEU A 232 20.31 -17.48 8.11
N LEU A 233 20.32 -18.80 8.33
CA LEU A 233 21.22 -19.72 7.65
C LEU A 233 20.91 -19.79 6.14
N GLU A 234 19.64 -19.91 5.78
CA GLU A 234 19.18 -19.84 4.39
C GLU A 234 19.51 -18.49 3.76
N ALA A 235 19.41 -17.39 4.52
CA ALA A 235 19.78 -16.03 4.12
C ALA A 235 21.29 -15.77 4.05
N ARG A 236 22.14 -16.78 4.30
CA ARG A 236 23.61 -16.65 4.39
C ARG A 236 24.09 -15.62 5.43
N SER A 237 23.28 -15.37 6.47
CA SER A 237 23.61 -14.47 7.59
C SER A 237 23.95 -15.28 8.84
N ARG A 238 24.94 -16.17 8.74
CA ARG A 238 25.28 -17.12 9.81
C ARG A 238 25.87 -16.41 11.04
N GLU A 239 26.72 -15.42 10.81
CA GLU A 239 27.34 -14.62 11.86
C GLU A 239 26.30 -13.80 12.63
N LEU A 240 25.26 -13.32 11.95
CA LEU A 240 24.13 -12.65 12.59
C LEU A 240 23.41 -13.58 13.57
N TRP A 241 23.17 -14.85 13.19
CA TRP A 241 22.54 -15.83 14.08
C TRP A 241 23.36 -16.02 15.37
N TYR A 242 24.65 -16.32 15.26
CA TYR A 242 25.52 -16.52 16.43
C TYR A 242 25.62 -15.28 17.32
N SER A 243 25.46 -14.09 16.73
CA SER A 243 25.51 -12.83 17.44
C SER A 243 24.25 -12.53 18.27
N ILE A 244 23.11 -13.14 17.93
CA ILE A 244 21.81 -12.86 18.58
C ILE A 244 21.22 -14.06 19.33
N GLU A 245 21.73 -15.28 19.12
CA GLU A 245 21.12 -16.50 19.70
C GLU A 245 21.08 -16.48 21.23
N ASN A 246 22.09 -15.87 21.85
CA ASN A 246 22.22 -15.73 23.31
C ASN A 246 21.69 -14.38 23.84
N GLU A 247 21.12 -13.55 22.96
CA GLU A 247 20.64 -12.20 23.29
C GLU A 247 19.10 -12.18 23.28
N PRO A 248 18.42 -12.34 24.44
CA PRO A 248 16.98 -12.58 24.49
C PRO A 248 16.15 -11.43 23.89
N GLU A 249 16.57 -10.18 24.07
CA GLU A 249 15.86 -9.02 23.51
C GLU A 249 16.03 -8.92 21.98
N LEU A 250 17.23 -9.18 21.45
CA LEU A 250 17.47 -9.22 20.01
C LEU A 250 16.73 -10.39 19.35
N LEU A 251 16.68 -11.54 20.03
CA LEU A 251 15.91 -12.69 19.55
C LEU A 251 14.42 -12.38 19.52
N LYS A 252 13.85 -11.64 20.49
CA LYS A 252 12.44 -11.18 20.42
C LYS A 252 12.18 -10.33 19.19
N ILE A 253 13.12 -9.44 18.81
CA ILE A 253 13.03 -8.64 17.58
C ILE A 253 13.06 -9.55 16.34
N ALA A 254 14.01 -10.49 16.29
CA ALA A 254 14.18 -11.44 15.20
C ALA A 254 12.98 -12.40 15.03
N LYS A 255 12.17 -12.61 16.08
CA LYS A 255 10.94 -13.40 15.99
C LYS A 255 9.82 -12.73 15.19
N VAL A 256 9.96 -11.46 14.82
CA VAL A 256 9.02 -10.74 13.94
C VAL A 256 9.51 -10.84 12.50
N PRO A 257 8.80 -11.53 11.58
CA PRO A 257 9.25 -11.77 10.20
C PRO A 257 9.71 -10.53 9.43
N LEU A 258 9.01 -9.40 9.59
CA LEU A 258 9.42 -8.12 8.99
C LEU A 258 10.80 -7.68 9.46
N LEU A 259 11.02 -7.65 10.78
CA LEU A 259 12.26 -7.19 11.38
C LEU A 259 13.39 -8.17 11.08
N LEU A 260 13.12 -9.47 11.08
CA LEU A 260 14.08 -10.49 10.64
C LEU A 260 14.55 -10.27 9.20
N SER A 261 13.63 -9.94 8.29
CA SER A 261 13.97 -9.61 6.90
C SER A 261 14.84 -8.36 6.82
N MET A 262 14.54 -7.33 7.61
CA MET A 262 15.36 -6.11 7.69
C MET A 262 16.75 -6.41 8.25
N MET A 263 16.87 -7.25 9.27
CA MET A 263 18.14 -7.67 9.85
C MET A 263 19.00 -8.40 8.83
N ALA A 264 18.42 -9.36 8.10
CA ALA A 264 19.13 -10.11 7.06
C ALA A 264 19.61 -9.21 5.91
N LEU A 265 18.80 -8.22 5.51
CA LEU A 265 19.18 -7.29 4.45
C LEU A 265 20.25 -6.29 4.89
N ALA A 266 20.17 -5.78 6.11
CA ALA A 266 21.04 -4.70 6.59
C ALA A 266 22.20 -5.20 7.46
N TYR A 267 22.48 -6.50 7.46
CA TYR A 267 23.42 -7.13 8.39
C TYR A 267 24.80 -6.46 8.39
N GLU A 268 25.33 -6.13 7.21
CA GLU A 268 26.64 -5.49 7.04
C GLU A 268 26.72 -4.08 7.64
N ASP A 269 25.58 -3.40 7.81
CA ASP A 269 25.47 -2.04 8.36
C ASP A 269 25.11 -2.02 9.86
N ILE A 270 24.91 -3.19 10.47
CA ILE A 270 24.57 -3.34 11.90
C ILE A 270 25.85 -3.52 12.72
N LEU A 271 26.14 -2.56 13.61
CA LEU A 271 27.20 -2.73 14.61
C LEU A 271 26.64 -3.51 15.80
N ILE A 272 26.79 -4.84 15.75
CA ILE A 272 26.22 -5.79 16.72
C ILE A 272 26.55 -5.41 18.16
N GLU A 273 27.80 -5.06 18.46
CA GLU A 273 28.24 -4.71 19.82
C GLU A 273 27.61 -3.41 20.33
N SER A 274 27.36 -2.44 19.45
CA SER A 274 26.60 -1.23 19.82
C SER A 274 25.12 -1.56 20.02
N TRP A 275 24.57 -2.44 19.19
CA TRP A 275 23.16 -2.82 19.24
C TRP A 275 22.82 -3.57 20.54
N LYS A 276 23.70 -4.48 20.98
CA LYS A 276 23.57 -5.20 22.27
C LYS A 276 23.55 -4.28 23.49
N ARG A 277 24.30 -3.18 23.47
CA ARG A 277 24.37 -2.23 24.60
C ARG A 277 23.09 -1.43 24.81
N ILE A 278 22.20 -1.40 23.83
CA ILE A 278 20.92 -0.69 23.95
C ILE A 278 19.99 -1.52 24.84
N THR A 279 19.52 -0.92 25.93
CA THR A 279 18.69 -1.60 26.94
C THR A 279 17.20 -1.58 26.62
N SER A 280 16.72 -0.58 25.88
CA SER A 280 15.32 -0.47 25.48
C SER A 280 15.04 -1.21 24.18
N ALA A 281 14.02 -2.09 24.19
CA ALA A 281 13.55 -2.79 22.99
C ALA A 281 13.03 -1.84 21.89
N GLU A 282 12.53 -0.66 22.27
CA GLU A 282 12.10 0.37 21.32
C GLU A 282 13.32 0.99 20.62
N GLU A 283 14.35 1.37 21.39
CA GLU A 283 15.59 1.92 20.84
C GLU A 283 16.35 0.90 20.00
N GLN A 284 16.37 -0.38 20.41
CA GLN A 284 16.93 -1.45 19.58
C GLN A 284 16.21 -1.57 18.24
N ARG A 285 14.88 -1.40 18.22
CA ARG A 285 14.11 -1.38 16.98
C ARG A 285 14.42 -0.14 16.13
N LYS A 286 14.49 1.05 16.72
CA LYS A 286 14.86 2.30 16.02
C LYS A 286 16.27 2.21 15.43
N TYR A 287 17.20 1.58 16.14
CA TYR A 287 18.54 1.29 15.65
C TYR A 287 18.50 0.42 14.39
N LEU A 288 17.77 -0.71 14.43
CA LEU A 288 17.60 -1.60 13.27
C LEU A 288 16.97 -0.86 12.07
N LEU A 289 15.92 -0.07 12.30
CA LEU A 289 15.28 0.72 11.24
C LEU A 289 16.27 1.73 10.64
N THR A 290 17.10 2.37 11.45
CA THR A 290 18.13 3.30 10.99
C THR A 290 19.23 2.62 10.19
N ALA A 291 19.70 1.45 10.66
CA ALA A 291 20.68 0.64 9.93
C ALA A 291 20.11 0.16 8.59
N TYR A 292 18.85 -0.29 8.58
CA TYR A 292 18.14 -0.67 7.37
C TYR A 292 18.00 0.49 6.37
N ILE A 293 17.59 1.67 6.84
CA ILE A 293 17.49 2.86 5.99
C ILE A 293 18.87 3.23 5.42
N ARG A 294 19.91 3.17 6.24
CA ARG A 294 21.28 3.44 5.80
C ARG A 294 21.71 2.45 4.71
N HIS A 295 21.50 1.15 4.93
CA HIS A 295 21.79 0.10 3.98
C HIS A 295 21.08 0.34 2.64
N GLN A 296 19.77 0.62 2.67
CA GLN A 296 19.03 0.91 1.44
C GLN A 296 19.43 2.22 0.75
N MET A 297 20.19 3.06 1.44
CA MET A 297 20.73 4.29 0.86
C MET A 297 22.10 4.08 0.19
N THR A 298 22.78 2.96 0.43
CA THR A 298 24.05 2.62 -0.20
C THR A 298 23.82 2.05 -1.61
N GLY A 299 24.81 2.20 -2.50
CA GLY A 299 24.76 1.70 -3.87
C GLY A 299 24.11 2.63 -4.91
N GLN A 300 24.31 2.27 -6.19
CA GLN A 300 23.87 3.08 -7.33
C GLN A 300 22.35 3.01 -7.53
N VAL A 301 21.72 4.16 -7.81
CA VAL A 301 20.31 4.21 -8.20
C VAL A 301 20.21 4.06 -9.71
N LYS A 302 19.62 2.96 -10.21
CA LYS A 302 19.42 2.72 -11.65
C LYS A 302 18.77 3.90 -12.37
N GLN A 303 17.93 4.63 -11.66
CA GLN A 303 17.17 5.76 -12.18
C GLN A 303 17.96 7.07 -12.24
N TYR A 304 19.19 7.17 -11.72
CA TYR A 304 19.98 8.42 -11.76
C TYR A 304 21.35 8.20 -12.42
N PRO A 305 21.81 9.11 -13.31
CA PRO A 305 23.17 9.05 -13.83
C PRO A 305 24.17 9.33 -12.70
N ARG A 306 25.38 8.74 -12.78
CA ARG A 306 26.45 8.83 -11.76
C ARG A 306 26.70 10.25 -11.22
N ASN A 307 26.57 11.28 -12.06
CA ASN A 307 26.85 12.67 -11.67
C ASN A 307 25.67 13.38 -10.98
N LYS A 308 24.53 12.70 -10.78
CA LYS A 308 23.34 13.23 -10.10
C LYS A 308 22.81 12.24 -9.05
N GLU A 309 23.68 11.44 -8.44
CA GLU A 309 23.27 10.54 -7.36
C GLU A 309 22.64 11.34 -6.21
N LEU A 310 21.48 10.86 -5.77
CA LEU A 310 20.74 11.42 -4.64
C LEU A 310 21.57 11.27 -3.36
N ARG A 311 21.87 12.39 -2.69
CA ARG A 311 22.54 12.33 -1.39
C ARG A 311 21.58 11.71 -0.36
N SER A 312 22.08 10.83 0.50
CA SER A 312 21.28 10.18 1.55
C SER A 312 20.54 11.18 2.45
N ALA A 313 21.13 12.37 2.68
CA ALA A 313 20.48 13.45 3.42
C ALA A 313 19.21 13.99 2.71
N GLN A 314 19.22 14.13 1.39
CA GLN A 314 18.06 14.58 0.61
C GLN A 314 16.94 13.54 0.63
N ILE A 315 17.29 12.25 0.52
CA ILE A 315 16.32 11.16 0.60
C ILE A 315 15.64 11.16 1.97
N ARG A 316 16.42 11.26 3.07
CA ARG A 316 15.87 11.34 4.43
C ARG A 316 14.96 12.56 4.59
N HIS A 317 15.38 13.73 4.12
CA HIS A 317 14.59 14.95 4.21
C HIS A 317 13.23 14.83 3.48
N TRP A 318 13.23 14.37 2.23
CA TRP A 318 11.99 14.26 1.45
C TRP A 318 11.09 13.11 1.90
N LEU A 319 11.64 11.94 2.25
CA LEU A 319 10.85 10.84 2.79
C LEU A 319 10.35 11.13 4.20
N GLY A 320 11.15 11.80 5.05
CA GLY A 320 10.72 12.21 6.38
C GLY A 320 9.60 13.23 6.33
N TRP A 321 9.68 14.21 5.42
CA TRP A 321 8.58 15.14 5.18
C TRP A 321 7.30 14.44 4.69
N LEU A 322 7.43 13.53 3.71
CA LEU A 322 6.31 12.75 3.20
C LEU A 322 5.67 11.90 4.31
N ALA A 323 6.48 11.18 5.08
CA ALA A 323 6.02 10.35 6.19
C ALA A 323 5.28 11.18 7.25
N LYS A 324 5.83 12.34 7.63
CA LYS A 324 5.18 13.25 8.58
C LYS A 324 3.82 13.73 8.08
N LYS A 325 3.69 14.01 6.78
CA LYS A 325 2.41 14.44 6.19
C LYS A 325 1.40 13.30 6.11
N MET A 326 1.85 12.11 5.76
CA MET A 326 1.02 10.91 5.75
C MET A 326 0.51 10.58 7.14
N GLU A 327 1.36 10.62 8.17
CA GLU A 327 0.99 10.36 9.56
C GLU A 327 -0.01 11.40 10.10
N GLN A 328 0.24 12.69 9.87
CA GLN A 328 -0.64 13.79 10.32
C GLN A 328 -2.06 13.72 9.76
N GLN A 329 -2.24 13.09 8.59
CA GLN A 329 -3.53 13.03 7.90
C GLN A 329 -4.13 11.63 7.86
N GLY A 330 -3.50 10.64 8.49
CA GLY A 330 -3.93 9.24 8.44
C GLY A 330 -3.93 8.65 7.03
N ILE A 331 -3.05 9.13 6.15
CA ILE A 331 -2.94 8.66 4.76
C ILE A 331 -1.97 7.48 4.73
N GLN A 332 -2.44 6.30 4.33
CA GLN A 332 -1.60 5.09 4.21
C GLN A 332 -1.01 4.92 2.81
N GLU A 333 -1.69 5.44 1.79
CA GLU A 333 -1.27 5.36 0.39
C GLU A 333 -1.25 6.78 -0.22
N PHE A 334 -0.08 7.16 -0.71
CA PHE A 334 0.17 8.44 -1.35
C PHE A 334 -0.12 8.38 -2.84
N TYR A 335 -0.94 9.33 -3.29
CA TYR A 335 -1.33 9.53 -4.69
C TYR A 335 -0.63 10.76 -5.23
N LEU A 336 0.33 10.57 -6.12
CA LEU A 336 1.12 11.68 -6.65
C LEU A 336 0.22 12.74 -7.31
N ASP A 337 -0.85 12.32 -7.99
CA ASP A 337 -1.80 13.20 -8.70
C ASP A 337 -2.84 13.87 -7.82
N ARG A 338 -2.87 13.56 -6.52
CA ARG A 338 -3.89 14.07 -5.60
C ARG A 338 -3.26 14.52 -4.28
N ILE A 339 -2.25 15.36 -4.36
CA ILE A 339 -1.64 15.96 -3.17
C ILE A 339 -2.64 16.98 -2.59
N PRO A 340 -3.09 16.81 -1.34
CA PRO A 340 -4.05 17.73 -0.72
C PRO A 340 -3.49 19.14 -0.58
N SER A 341 -4.32 20.16 -0.87
CA SER A 341 -3.97 21.58 -0.65
C SER A 341 -3.69 21.92 0.83
N SER A 342 -4.19 21.09 1.75
CA SER A 342 -3.90 21.16 3.19
C SER A 342 -2.43 20.89 3.55
N TRP A 343 -1.61 20.40 2.62
CA TRP A 343 -0.18 20.16 2.86
C TRP A 343 0.64 21.46 2.88
N LEU A 344 0.08 22.58 2.39
CA LEU A 344 0.67 23.91 2.45
C LEU A 344 0.59 24.47 3.89
N GLN A 345 1.74 24.58 4.55
CA GLN A 345 1.84 24.90 5.97
C GLN A 345 1.83 26.40 6.22
N THR A 346 2.54 27.18 5.40
CA THR A 346 2.71 28.61 5.65
C THR A 346 1.68 29.47 4.93
N SER A 347 1.32 30.59 5.53
CA SER A 347 0.46 31.60 4.89
C SER A 347 1.04 32.11 3.57
N GLU A 348 2.37 32.20 3.48
CA GLU A 348 3.08 32.55 2.25
C GLU A 348 2.91 31.50 1.14
N GLN A 349 3.01 30.20 1.48
CA GLN A 349 2.76 29.13 0.53
C GLN A 349 1.33 29.16 0.00
N ARG A 350 0.36 29.40 0.89
CA ARG A 350 -1.06 29.53 0.49
C ARG A 350 -1.28 30.73 -0.41
N ARG A 351 -0.64 31.88 -0.13
CA ARG A 351 -0.67 33.07 -1.00
C ARG A 351 -0.03 32.80 -2.36
N LYS A 352 1.16 32.20 -2.40
CA LYS A 352 1.84 31.79 -3.65
C LYS A 352 1.01 30.81 -4.47
N TYR A 353 0.41 29.82 -3.81
CA TYR A 353 -0.50 28.85 -4.43
C TYR A 353 -1.74 29.54 -5.03
N GLN A 354 -2.45 30.35 -4.24
CA GLN A 354 -3.63 31.07 -4.70
C GLN A 354 -3.30 32.02 -5.86
N PHE A 355 -2.17 32.74 -5.77
CA PHE A 355 -1.71 33.62 -6.83
C PHE A 355 -1.36 32.84 -8.11
N GLY A 356 -0.61 31.73 -7.98
CA GLY A 356 -0.23 30.88 -9.11
C GLY A 356 -1.44 30.27 -9.83
N VAL A 357 -2.41 29.75 -9.08
CA VAL A 357 -3.66 29.21 -9.65
C VAL A 357 -4.44 30.31 -10.37
N LYS A 358 -4.59 31.50 -9.77
CA LYS A 358 -5.26 32.65 -10.39
C LYS A 358 -4.53 33.14 -11.64
N LEU A 359 -3.20 33.18 -11.62
CA LEU A 359 -2.38 33.64 -12.74
C LEU A 359 -2.48 32.69 -13.94
N ILE A 360 -2.28 31.38 -13.74
CA ILE A 360 -2.38 30.39 -14.82
C ILE A 360 -3.82 30.34 -15.34
N GLY A 361 -4.81 30.34 -14.45
CA GLY A 361 -6.21 30.45 -14.86
C GLY A 361 -6.46 31.69 -15.71
N GLY A 362 -6.00 32.87 -15.26
CA GLY A 362 -6.13 34.14 -15.98
C GLY A 362 -5.42 34.17 -17.33
N LEU A 363 -4.25 33.55 -17.45
CA LEU A 363 -3.55 33.43 -18.74
C LEU A 363 -4.33 32.56 -19.73
N ILE A 364 -4.90 31.44 -19.26
CA ILE A 364 -5.76 30.60 -20.11
C ILE A 364 -6.98 31.40 -20.57
N TRP A 365 -7.55 32.23 -19.69
CA TRP A 365 -8.64 33.15 -20.04
C TRP A 365 -8.27 34.15 -21.14
N VAL A 366 -7.10 34.79 -21.03
CA VAL A 366 -6.62 35.73 -22.05
C VAL A 366 -6.44 35.01 -23.39
N ILE A 367 -5.85 33.80 -23.38
CA ILE A 367 -5.65 33.00 -24.60
C ILE A 367 -6.99 32.60 -25.23
N LEU A 368 -7.95 32.13 -24.44
CA LEU A 368 -9.29 31.79 -24.92
C LEU A 368 -10.03 33.01 -25.46
N GLY A 369 -9.91 34.16 -24.79
CA GLY A 369 -10.45 35.43 -25.24
C GLY A 369 -9.87 35.85 -26.59
N LEU A 370 -8.54 35.77 -26.75
CA LEU A 370 -7.86 36.07 -28.01
C LEU A 370 -8.28 35.12 -29.15
N ILE A 371 -8.43 33.82 -28.87
CA ILE A 371 -8.95 32.85 -29.85
C ILE A 371 -10.38 33.24 -30.24
N ALA A 372 -11.24 33.57 -29.27
CA ALA A 372 -12.62 33.95 -29.54
C ALA A 372 -12.72 35.24 -30.38
N THR A 373 -11.87 36.25 -30.11
CA THR A 373 -11.83 37.48 -30.91
C THR A 373 -11.25 37.25 -32.30
N LEU A 374 -10.37 36.26 -32.49
CA LEU A 374 -9.85 35.91 -33.81
C LEU A 374 -10.90 35.17 -34.66
N VAL A 375 -11.79 34.40 -34.01
CA VAL A 375 -12.86 33.63 -34.67
C VAL A 375 -14.13 34.47 -34.89
N SER A 376 -14.31 35.59 -34.18
CA SER A 376 -15.53 36.41 -34.23
C SER A 376 -15.76 37.20 -35.53
N GLY A 377 -14.89 37.07 -36.54
CA GLY A 377 -15.03 37.71 -37.85
C GLY A 377 -16.15 37.19 -38.75
N SER A 378 -16.89 36.14 -38.38
CA SER A 378 -18.06 35.64 -39.12
C SER A 378 -18.91 34.75 -38.21
N ILE A 379 -20.24 34.90 -38.23
CA ILE A 379 -21.40 34.05 -37.80
C ILE A 379 -21.22 33.10 -36.57
N TRP A 380 -20.06 32.50 -36.35
CA TRP A 380 -19.62 31.68 -35.24
C TRP A 380 -19.37 32.40 -33.91
N GLY A 381 -19.51 33.73 -33.83
CA GLY A 381 -19.27 34.50 -32.60
C GLY A 381 -20.12 34.05 -31.40
N LEU A 382 -21.38 33.67 -31.64
CA LEU A 382 -22.27 33.11 -30.59
C LEU A 382 -21.85 31.71 -30.15
N VAL A 383 -21.38 30.88 -31.09
CA VAL A 383 -20.87 29.54 -30.79
C VAL A 383 -19.56 29.63 -30.02
N ALA A 384 -18.66 30.54 -30.41
CA ALA A 384 -17.42 30.82 -29.70
C ALA A 384 -17.70 31.35 -28.28
N GLY A 385 -18.67 32.27 -28.12
CA GLY A 385 -19.10 32.77 -26.81
C GLY A 385 -19.67 31.67 -25.91
N ALA A 386 -20.51 30.77 -26.45
CA ALA A 386 -21.06 29.63 -25.70
C ALA A 386 -19.98 28.60 -25.33
N VAL A 387 -19.04 28.30 -26.24
CA VAL A 387 -17.90 27.42 -25.97
C VAL A 387 -17.00 28.02 -24.89
N VAL A 388 -16.70 29.32 -24.97
CA VAL A 388 -15.97 30.03 -23.92
C VAL A 388 -16.74 29.94 -22.61
N ALA A 389 -18.05 30.23 -22.56
CA ALA A 389 -18.84 30.14 -21.32
C ALA A 389 -18.88 28.72 -20.71
N VAL A 390 -18.97 27.67 -21.53
CA VAL A 390 -18.91 26.28 -21.04
C VAL A 390 -17.52 25.93 -20.53
N ILE A 391 -16.47 26.32 -21.26
CA ILE A 391 -15.08 26.14 -20.82
C ILE A 391 -14.83 26.93 -19.52
N SER A 392 -15.40 28.14 -19.40
CA SER A 392 -15.33 29.03 -18.23
C SER A 392 -15.94 28.41 -16.97
N ALA A 393 -17.04 27.68 -17.12
CA ALA A 393 -17.68 26.95 -16.02
C ALA A 393 -16.87 25.72 -15.57
N VAL A 394 -15.97 25.21 -16.42
CA VAL A 394 -15.18 23.99 -16.17
C VAL A 394 -13.72 24.30 -15.77
N LEU A 395 -13.16 25.45 -16.17
CA LEU A 395 -11.73 25.74 -16.03
C LEU A 395 -11.22 26.01 -14.60
N PRO A 396 -11.96 26.72 -13.70
CA PRO A 396 -11.60 26.85 -12.30
C PRO A 396 -11.51 25.51 -11.55
N ALA A 397 -11.99 24.42 -12.18
CA ALA A 397 -12.07 23.09 -11.63
C ALA A 397 -11.15 22.07 -12.33
N ILE A 398 -10.10 22.48 -13.06
CA ILE A 398 -9.14 21.53 -13.64
C ILE A 398 -8.16 21.08 -12.52
N PRO A 399 -8.30 19.84 -11.99
CA PRO A 399 -7.47 19.39 -10.86
C PRO A 399 -5.98 19.30 -11.23
N ALA A 400 -5.68 19.28 -12.53
CA ALA A 400 -4.31 19.29 -13.04
C ALA A 400 -3.58 20.61 -12.78
N ILE A 401 -4.26 21.77 -12.86
CA ILE A 401 -3.64 23.08 -12.58
C ILE A 401 -3.32 23.19 -11.10
N GLU A 402 -4.29 22.86 -10.24
CA GLU A 402 -4.12 22.85 -8.79
C GLU A 402 -2.95 21.95 -8.37
N SER A 403 -2.93 20.71 -8.88
CA SER A 403 -1.87 19.75 -8.60
C SER A 403 -0.50 20.22 -9.10
N PHE A 404 -0.44 20.87 -10.26
CA PHE A 404 0.81 21.41 -10.81
C PHE A 404 1.35 22.58 -9.98
N VAL A 405 0.52 23.60 -9.71
CA VAL A 405 0.93 24.77 -8.92
C VAL A 405 1.34 24.34 -7.52
N LEU A 406 0.60 23.41 -6.91
CA LEU A 406 0.93 22.90 -5.59
C LEU A 406 2.29 22.19 -5.56
N ARG A 407 2.60 21.35 -6.56
CA ARG A 407 3.93 20.74 -6.68
C ARG A 407 5.02 21.78 -6.89
N LEU A 408 4.77 22.81 -7.69
CA LEU A 408 5.73 23.91 -7.92
C LEU A 408 6.02 24.68 -6.62
N VAL A 409 4.99 25.00 -5.84
CA VAL A 409 5.15 25.68 -4.54
C VAL A 409 5.93 24.80 -3.56
N LEU A 410 5.58 23.51 -3.44
CA LEU A 410 6.29 22.58 -2.55
C LEU A 410 7.76 22.37 -2.96
N TRP A 411 8.02 22.28 -4.26
CA TRP A 411 9.37 22.17 -4.81
C TRP A 411 10.20 23.43 -4.53
N SER A 412 9.67 24.62 -4.81
CA SER A 412 10.34 25.90 -4.54
C SER A 412 10.64 26.12 -3.05
N SER A 413 9.88 25.45 -2.18
CA SER A 413 10.08 25.47 -0.73
C SER A 413 11.05 24.38 -0.24
N GLY A 414 11.56 23.51 -1.13
CA GLY A 414 12.50 22.44 -0.79
C GLY A 414 11.88 21.19 -0.14
N TYR A 415 10.55 21.05 -0.10
CA TYR A 415 9.88 19.91 0.54
C TYR A 415 9.80 18.67 -0.34
N ILE A 416 9.79 18.84 -1.66
CA ILE A 416 9.76 17.73 -2.63
C ILE A 416 10.77 17.99 -3.76
N PRO A 417 11.28 16.94 -4.43
CA PRO A 417 12.07 17.09 -5.63
C PRO A 417 11.24 17.56 -6.83
N TRP A 418 11.91 18.13 -7.85
CA TRP A 418 11.28 18.55 -9.11
C TRP A 418 10.62 17.37 -9.82
N ASP A 419 11.39 16.31 -10.07
CA ASP A 419 10.88 15.06 -10.63
C ASP A 419 10.47 14.12 -9.50
N TYR A 420 9.31 14.42 -8.91
CA TYR A 420 8.84 13.69 -7.75
C TYR A 420 8.53 12.22 -8.06
N GLN A 421 8.03 11.92 -9.26
CA GLN A 421 7.78 10.54 -9.66
C GLN A 421 9.07 9.72 -9.70
N ARG A 422 10.12 10.22 -10.36
CA ARG A 422 11.41 9.53 -10.44
C ARG A 422 12.03 9.34 -9.06
N PHE A 423 11.88 10.31 -8.16
CA PHE A 423 12.35 10.14 -6.78
C PHE A 423 11.59 9.02 -6.05
N LEU A 424 10.25 8.98 -6.16
CA LEU A 424 9.44 7.96 -5.51
C LEU A 424 9.67 6.57 -6.10
N ASP A 425 9.83 6.48 -7.42
CA ASP A 425 10.22 5.25 -8.10
C ASP A 425 11.62 4.79 -7.63
N ALA A 426 12.57 5.70 -7.42
CA ALA A 426 13.89 5.36 -6.90
C ALA A 426 13.86 4.90 -5.44
N ALA A 427 13.00 5.51 -4.62
CA ALA A 427 12.76 5.07 -3.25
C ALA A 427 12.05 3.70 -3.20
N ALA A 428 11.21 3.39 -4.20
CA ALA A 428 10.60 2.07 -4.36
C ALA A 428 11.63 1.00 -4.79
N ASP A 429 12.53 1.33 -5.72
CA ASP A 429 13.65 0.44 -6.11
C ASP A 429 14.56 0.11 -4.92
N ARG A 430 14.73 1.07 -4.00
CA ARG A 430 15.46 0.90 -2.73
C ARG A 430 14.64 0.25 -1.62
N ARG A 431 13.41 -0.19 -1.91
CA ARG A 431 12.51 -0.85 -0.96
C ARG A 431 12.26 -0.01 0.31
N LEU A 432 12.28 1.31 0.20
CA LEU A 432 11.80 2.22 1.25
C LEU A 432 10.30 2.49 1.07
N LEU A 433 9.89 2.58 -0.20
CA LEU A 433 8.50 2.63 -0.63
C LEU A 433 8.12 1.37 -1.41
N GLN A 434 6.83 1.20 -1.61
CA GLN A 434 6.21 0.21 -2.47
C GLN A 434 5.32 0.94 -3.47
N LYS A 435 5.52 0.66 -4.75
CA LYS A 435 4.67 1.15 -5.85
C LYS A 435 3.47 0.22 -6.00
N THR A 436 2.29 0.72 -5.66
CA THR A 436 1.01 -0.02 -5.68
C THR A 436 0.21 0.20 -6.96
N GLY A 437 0.66 1.11 -7.83
CA GLY A 437 0.11 1.36 -9.16
C GLY A 437 0.86 2.44 -9.91
N ASP A 438 0.32 2.84 -11.06
CA ASP A 438 0.87 3.95 -11.84
C ASP A 438 0.66 5.25 -11.04
N ARG A 439 1.74 5.72 -10.37
CA ARG A 439 1.79 6.94 -9.54
C ARG A 439 1.16 6.83 -8.13
N ARG A 440 1.03 5.61 -7.61
CA ARG A 440 0.60 5.31 -6.24
C ARG A 440 1.72 4.66 -5.44
N TYR A 441 1.97 5.18 -4.24
CA TYR A 441 3.09 4.76 -3.39
C TYR A 441 2.65 4.61 -1.94
N ARG A 442 3.14 3.60 -1.25
CA ARG A 442 3.04 3.48 0.21
C ARG A 442 4.41 3.20 0.80
N PHE A 443 4.62 3.50 2.07
CA PHE A 443 5.79 2.96 2.76
C PHE A 443 5.67 1.43 2.83
N ILE A 444 6.80 0.72 2.71
CA ILE A 444 6.80 -0.76 2.78
C ILE A 444 6.11 -1.27 4.04
N HIS A 445 6.23 -0.53 5.14
CA HIS A 445 5.54 -0.83 6.38
C HIS A 445 5.33 0.43 7.22
N ASN A 446 4.24 0.48 8.00
CA ASN A 446 3.90 1.60 8.87
C ASN A 446 5.00 1.93 9.90
N LEU A 447 5.68 0.91 10.45
CA LEU A 447 6.85 1.13 11.32
C LEU A 447 7.95 1.99 10.66
N LEU A 448 8.19 1.80 9.36
CA LEU A 448 9.19 2.58 8.64
C LEU A 448 8.69 4.01 8.40
N GLN A 449 7.40 4.18 8.07
CA GLN A 449 6.77 5.50 7.98
C GLN A 449 6.90 6.28 9.29
N LYS A 450 6.53 5.68 10.43
CA LYS A 450 6.65 6.33 11.74
C LYS A 450 8.07 6.73 12.06
N HIS A 451 9.04 5.84 11.79
CA HIS A 451 10.46 6.15 11.97
C HIS A 451 10.92 7.31 11.07
N PHE A 452 10.50 7.35 9.80
CA PHE A 452 10.78 8.50 8.93
C PHE A 452 10.14 9.80 9.42
N ALA A 453 8.96 9.75 10.03
CA ALA A 453 8.28 10.92 10.56
C ALA A 453 8.96 11.49 11.83
N GLU A 454 9.77 10.69 12.53
CA GLU A 454 10.51 11.06 13.74
C GLU A 454 11.90 11.66 13.45
N ILE A 455 12.55 11.30 12.33
CA ILE A 455 13.95 11.64 12.02
C ILE A 455 14.16 12.89 11.14
#